data_AF-A0A6A0IMJ4-F1
#
_entry.id   AF-A0A6A0IMJ4-F1
#
_cell.length_a   1.000
_cell.length_b   1.000
_cell.length_c   1.000
_cell.angle_alpha   90.00
_cell.angle_beta   90.00
_cell.angle_gamma   90.00
#
_symmetry.space_group_name_H-M   'P 1'
#
loop_
_entity.id
_entity.type
_entity.pdbx_description
1 polymer ?
#
loop_
_entity_poly.entity_id
_entity_poly.type
_entity_poly.pdbx_seq_one_letter_code
_entity_poly.pdbx_strand_id
1 'polypeptide(L)'
;MWSRRAFFLAALYILAAPVYLVVWLARLPKLVRRLRVLRAGWVTCASCGKRNPLNVKATCRRCGMTEYGNRLFCTHCRQVSKWFDCGGCGASIKVL
;
A
#
# COMPACT_ATOMS: atom_id res chain seq x y z
N MET A 1 -19.18 17.58 41.10
CA MET A 1 -18.94 16.12 41.09
C MET A 1 -18.66 15.63 39.66
N TRP A 2 -17.47 15.86 39.11
CA TRP A 2 -17.15 15.53 37.70
C TRP A 2 -15.86 14.70 37.52
N SER A 3 -15.22 14.23 38.60
CA SER A 3 -13.88 13.60 38.46
C SER A 3 -13.88 12.07 38.31
N ARG A 4 -14.85 11.35 38.89
CA ARG A 4 -14.82 9.87 38.87
C ARG A 4 -15.04 9.25 37.49
N ARG A 5 -15.87 9.88 36.65
CA ARG A 5 -16.11 9.42 35.26
C ARG A 5 -14.90 9.64 34.36
N ALA A 6 -14.20 10.77 34.51
CA ALA A 6 -12.99 11.07 33.76
C ALA A 6 -11.84 10.11 34.11
N PHE A 7 -11.68 9.80 35.41
CA PHE A 7 -10.68 8.82 35.87
C PHE A 7 -10.93 7.41 35.34
N PHE A 8 -12.20 6.94 35.34
CA PHE A 8 -12.55 5.63 34.80
C PHE A 8 -12.30 5.53 33.29
N LEU A 9 -12.65 6.58 32.54
CA LEU A 9 -12.38 6.64 31.10
C LEU A 9 -10.88 6.66 30.81
N ALA A 10 -10.10 7.43 31.57
CA ALA A 10 -8.64 7.47 31.44
C ALA A 10 -8.01 6.10 31.74
N ALA A 11 -8.44 5.43 32.80
CA ALA A 11 -7.95 4.09 33.16
C ALA A 11 -8.28 3.05 32.07
N LEU A 12 -9.48 3.09 31.50
CA LEU A 12 -9.88 2.25 30.37
C LEU A 12 -9.01 2.50 29.12
N TYR A 13 -8.71 3.76 28.81
CA TYR A 13 -7.83 4.10 27.69
C TYR A 13 -6.40 3.63 27.89
N ILE A 14 -5.86 3.75 29.11
CA ILE A 14 -4.51 3.27 29.45
C ILE A 14 -4.43 1.74 29.35
N LEU A 15 -5.46 1.02 29.83
CA LEU A 15 -5.56 -0.43 29.72
C LEU A 15 -5.72 -0.90 28.26
N ALA A 16 -6.38 -0.11 27.42
CA ALA A 16 -6.55 -0.43 26.00
C ALA A 16 -5.32 -0.06 25.14
N ALA A 17 -4.51 0.91 25.57
CA ALA A 17 -3.30 1.35 24.88
C ALA A 17 -2.33 0.21 24.47
N PRO A 18 -1.99 -0.78 25.30
CA PRO A 18 -1.12 -1.88 24.89
C PRO A 18 -1.72 -2.73 23.77
N VAL A 19 -3.04 -2.93 23.75
CA VAL A 19 -3.72 -3.67 22.68
C VAL A 19 -3.63 -2.91 21.36
N TYR A 20 -3.88 -1.59 21.38
CA TYR A 20 -3.73 -0.76 20.19
C TYR A 20 -2.28 -0.72 19.70
N LEU A 21 -1.30 -0.65 20.62
CA LEU A 21 0.12 -0.63 20.30
C LEU A 21 0.56 -1.92 19.59
N VAL A 22 0.15 -3.09 20.10
CA VAL A 22 0.48 -4.40 19.51
C VAL A 22 -0.14 -4.54 18.12
N VAL A 23 -1.39 -4.13 17.93
CA VAL A 23 -2.05 -4.15 16.62
C VAL A 23 -1.36 -3.23 15.62
N TRP A 24 -0.89 -2.07 16.07
CA TRP A 24 -0.13 -1.13 15.23
C TRP A 24 1.24 -1.70 14.83
N LEU A 25 1.97 -2.26 15.78
CA LEU A 25 3.27 -2.91 15.57
C LEU A 25 3.16 -4.08 14.58
N ALA A 26 2.11 -4.89 14.68
CA ALA A 26 1.86 -6.00 13.74
C ALA A 26 1.62 -5.54 12.30
N ARG A 27 1.21 -4.29 12.07
CA ARG A 27 0.95 -3.72 10.73
C ARG A 27 2.17 -3.03 10.11
N LEU A 28 3.14 -2.59 10.93
CA LEU A 28 4.38 -1.95 10.47
C LEU A 28 5.16 -2.76 9.42
N PRO A 29 5.41 -4.08 9.54
CA PRO A 29 6.21 -4.79 8.56
C PRO A 29 5.57 -4.80 7.16
N LYS A 30 4.23 -4.83 7.07
CA LYS A 30 3.52 -4.70 5.78
C LYS A 30 3.71 -3.31 5.17
N LEU A 31 3.69 -2.28 6.00
CA LEU A 31 3.88 -0.89 5.60
C LEU A 31 5.31 -0.64 5.11
N VAL A 32 6.31 -1.15 5.83
CA VAL A 32 7.73 -1.06 5.46
C VAL A 32 8.01 -1.79 4.14
N ARG A 33 7.43 -2.98 3.92
CA ARG A 33 7.59 -3.69 2.64
C ARG A 33 6.97 -2.91 1.48
N ARG A 34 5.76 -2.36 1.66
CA ARG A 34 5.10 -1.51 0.64
C ARG A 34 5.93 -0.27 0.33
N LEU A 35 6.44 0.42 1.35
CA LEU A 35 7.28 1.61 1.18
C LEU A 35 8.62 1.29 0.49
N ARG A 36 9.23 0.14 0.79
CA ARG A 36 10.49 -0.27 0.15
C ARG A 36 10.30 -0.58 -1.33
N VAL A 37 9.18 -1.20 -1.71
CA VAL A 37 8.83 -1.45 -3.12
C VAL A 37 8.53 -0.14 -3.85
N LEU A 38 7.82 0.79 -3.22
CA LEU A 38 7.54 2.12 -3.79
C LEU A 38 8.82 2.96 -3.95
N ARG A 39 9.72 2.95 -2.95
CA ARG A 39 11.03 3.65 -3.04
C ARG A 39 11.96 3.06 -4.08
N ALA A 40 11.89 1.75 -4.32
CA ALA A 40 12.74 1.10 -5.32
C ALA A 40 12.37 1.52 -6.75
N GLY A 41 11.15 1.99 -7.01
CA GLY A 41 10.73 2.42 -8.35
C GLY A 41 10.65 1.28 -9.38
N TRP A 42 10.87 0.03 -8.99
CA TRP A 42 10.75 -1.17 -9.81
C TRP A 42 10.36 -2.41 -8.97
N VAL A 43 9.73 -3.38 -9.63
CA VAL A 43 9.32 -4.67 -9.06
C VAL A 43 9.87 -5.81 -9.92
N THR A 44 10.54 -6.77 -9.29
CA THR A 44 10.98 -8.00 -9.96
C THR A 44 9.80 -8.95 -10.14
N CYS A 45 9.62 -9.47 -11.36
CA CYS A 45 8.63 -10.50 -11.62
C CYS A 45 9.06 -11.81 -10.95
N ALA A 46 8.20 -12.42 -10.14
CA ALA A 46 8.47 -13.72 -9.52
C ALA A 46 8.55 -14.86 -10.55
N SER A 47 7.89 -14.73 -11.70
CA SER A 47 7.83 -15.77 -12.73
C SER A 47 9.06 -15.78 -13.64
N CYS A 48 9.53 -14.62 -14.10
CA CYS A 48 10.63 -14.54 -15.09
C CYS A 48 11.85 -13.75 -14.60
N GLY A 49 11.85 -13.25 -13.35
CA GLY A 49 12.96 -12.47 -12.78
C GLY A 49 13.14 -11.06 -13.35
N LYS A 50 12.43 -10.68 -14.42
CA LYS A 50 12.57 -9.36 -15.06
C LYS A 50 12.20 -8.23 -14.10
N ARG A 51 13.01 -7.17 -14.07
CA ARG A 51 12.70 -5.92 -13.35
C ARG A 51 11.69 -5.10 -14.14
N ASN A 52 10.58 -4.74 -13.52
CA ASN A 52 9.51 -3.95 -14.11
C ASN A 52 9.44 -2.59 -13.41
N PRO A 53 9.75 -1.48 -14.10
CA PRO A 53 9.70 -0.15 -13.50
C PRO A 53 8.26 0.27 -13.15
N LEU A 54 8.06 0.92 -12.01
CA LEU A 54 6.76 1.45 -11.59
C LEU A 54 6.47 2.82 -12.22
N ASN A 55 7.51 3.65 -12.39
CA ASN A 55 7.43 4.98 -13.01
C ASN A 55 7.60 4.92 -14.53
N VAL A 56 6.65 4.28 -15.22
CA VAL A 56 6.59 4.30 -16.69
C VAL A 56 5.27 4.88 -17.17
N LYS A 57 5.26 5.31 -18.43
CA LYS A 57 4.04 5.63 -19.15
C LYS A 57 3.18 4.37 -19.24
N ALA A 58 2.01 4.41 -18.63
CA ALA A 58 1.08 3.29 -18.60
C ALA A 58 -0.35 3.78 -18.88
N THR A 59 -1.14 2.90 -19.48
CA THR A 59 -2.54 3.16 -19.83
C THR A 59 -3.45 2.58 -18.76
N CYS A 60 -4.37 3.40 -18.23
CA CYS A 60 -5.35 2.96 -17.26
C CYS A 60 -6.35 2.01 -17.93
N ARG A 61 -6.54 0.82 -17.38
CA ARG A 61 -7.49 -0.17 -17.95
C ARG A 61 -8.96 0.23 -17.84
N ARG A 62 -9.29 1.20 -16.99
CA ARG A 62 -10.70 1.62 -16.77
C ARG A 62 -11.10 2.81 -17.61
N CYS A 63 -10.27 3.85 -17.68
CA CYS A 63 -10.59 5.07 -18.43
C CYS A 63 -9.79 5.22 -19.74
N GLY A 64 -8.82 4.35 -20.02
CA GLY A 64 -7.99 4.42 -21.23
C GLY A 64 -6.96 5.57 -21.26
N MET A 65 -6.90 6.42 -20.22
CA MET A 65 -5.92 7.50 -20.17
C MET A 65 -4.51 6.97 -20.00
N THR A 66 -3.55 7.55 -20.72
CA THR A 66 -2.14 7.15 -20.68
C THR A 66 -1.30 8.25 -20.05
N GLU A 67 -0.64 7.96 -18.93
CA GLU A 67 0.17 8.93 -18.16
C GLU A 67 1.39 8.25 -17.51
N TYR A 68 2.37 9.04 -17.10
CA TYR A 68 3.52 8.54 -16.33
C TYR A 68 3.09 8.22 -14.89
N GLY A 69 3.53 7.07 -14.37
CA GLY A 69 3.17 6.64 -13.00
C GLY A 69 1.78 6.00 -12.89
N ASN A 70 1.05 5.84 -14.00
CA ASN A 70 -0.30 5.24 -14.04
C ASN A 70 -0.34 3.75 -13.68
N ARG A 71 0.81 3.10 -13.50
CA ARG A 71 0.88 1.64 -13.35
C ARG A 71 0.15 1.17 -12.08
N LEU A 72 0.14 2.02 -11.05
CA LEU A 72 -0.50 1.75 -9.75
C LEU A 72 -1.63 2.73 -9.41
N PHE A 73 -1.63 3.92 -9.99
CA PHE A 73 -2.60 4.96 -9.68
C PHE A 73 -2.88 5.83 -10.90
N CYS A 74 -4.15 5.94 -11.28
CA CYS A 74 -4.57 6.86 -12.32
C CYS A 74 -4.98 8.20 -11.73
N THR A 75 -4.37 9.31 -12.18
CA THR A 75 -4.73 10.65 -11.68
C THR A 75 -6.11 11.09 -12.15
N HIS A 76 -6.54 10.60 -13.31
CA HIS A 76 -7.81 10.97 -13.93
C HIS A 76 -9.03 10.30 -13.31
N CYS A 77 -9.05 8.96 -13.25
CA CYS A 77 -10.17 8.22 -12.64
C CYS A 77 -9.94 7.86 -11.16
N ARG A 78 -8.78 8.26 -10.58
CA ARG A 78 -8.36 8.00 -9.19
C ARG A 78 -8.36 6.52 -8.82
N GLN A 79 -8.32 5.62 -9.80
CA GLN A 79 -8.30 4.20 -9.55
C GLN A 79 -6.90 3.76 -9.12
N VAL A 80 -6.85 2.97 -8.04
CA VAL A 80 -5.64 2.30 -7.58
C VAL A 80 -5.61 0.87 -8.12
N SER A 81 -4.65 0.55 -8.97
CA SER A 81 -4.40 -0.82 -9.44
C SER A 81 -3.48 -1.56 -8.46
N LYS A 82 -3.93 -2.73 -8.00
CA LYS A 82 -3.14 -3.59 -7.11
C LYS A 82 -2.23 -4.57 -7.87
N TRP A 83 -2.45 -4.68 -9.18
CA TRP A 83 -1.76 -5.60 -10.06
C TRP A 83 -1.46 -4.96 -11.41
N PHE A 84 -0.37 -5.38 -12.03
CA PHE A 84 0.00 -5.00 -13.39
C PHE A 84 0.72 -6.15 -14.09
N ASP A 85 0.71 -6.19 -15.42
CA ASP A 85 1.36 -7.29 -16.15
C ASP A 85 2.86 -7.04 -16.34
N CYS A 86 3.63 -8.11 -16.22
CA CYS A 86 5.06 -8.09 -16.50
C CYS A 86 5.30 -7.81 -17.99
N GLY A 87 6.13 -6.80 -18.31
CA GLY A 87 6.53 -6.50 -19.69
C GLY A 87 7.54 -7.50 -20.28
N GLY A 88 7.69 -8.69 -19.69
CA GLY A 88 8.53 -9.78 -20.19
C GLY A 88 7.67 -10.99 -20.52
N CYS A 89 7.11 -11.63 -19.49
CA CYS A 89 6.33 -12.86 -19.63
C CYS A 89 4.81 -12.66 -19.60
N GLY A 90 4.31 -11.42 -19.44
CA GLY A 90 2.88 -11.14 -19.31
C GLY A 90 2.25 -11.55 -17.97
N ALA A 91 2.98 -12.21 -17.07
CA ALA A 91 2.45 -12.61 -15.77
C ALA A 91 2.00 -11.40 -14.92
N SER A 92 0.87 -11.54 -14.23
CA SER A 92 0.33 -10.49 -13.37
C SER A 92 1.11 -10.38 -12.05
N ILE A 93 1.70 -9.22 -11.80
CA ILE A 93 2.47 -8.90 -10.59
C ILE A 93 1.56 -8.14 -9.62
N LYS A 94 1.37 -8.68 -8.40
CA LYS A 94 0.63 -8.01 -7.32
C LYS A 94 1.56 -7.17 -6.45
N VAL A 95 1.21 -5.91 -6.23
CA VAL A 95 2.04 -4.93 -5.50
C VAL A 95 1.45 -4.52 -4.14
N LEU A 96 0.13 -4.62 -3.96
CA LEU A 96 -0.61 -4.15 -2.78
C LEU A 96 -1.38 -5.27 -2.05
#